data_AF-A0A3A6NJD3-F1
#
_entry.id   AF-A0A3A6NJD3-F1
#
_cell.length_a   1.000
_cell.length_b   1.000
_cell.length_c   1.000
_cell.angle_alpha   90.00
_cell.angle_beta   90.00
_cell.angle_gamma   90.00
#
_symmetry.space_group_name_H-M   'P 1'
#
loop_
_entity.id
_entity.type
_entity.pdbx_description
1 polymer ?
#
loop_
_entity_poly.entity_id
_entity_poly.type
_entity_poly.pdbx_seq_one_letter_code
_entity_poly.pdbx_strand_id
1 'polypeptide(L)'
;MKNILLAVSGLSPQVITEAIYALLHEGRPVHALHVITTRSGKERLLAGLFDPDCPRLDSLLGDFGLGNGALDFDASHIHTLRNAAGVELEDIVTPEDNEILLQACLDLACRFTGRDDRAVWFLVAGGRKTMTSCLTLAAQLYGRPQDRILHVLVSPEFENCPDFWFPPRTPAAVRLRDSKGRPYLKETRYAEIQLITIPFVSVRHLLAEDLLCQPRQPADLMQSLIRDAPGMLTVDLTEGKIIYNGMELDMHPARLALYAFFAGRKQNCPGPRSCSGCHDCFLDVTSVITSPDIATMYGRIPGSHLLEEMSNTGIGSLSKENFNSYKSKIRGDLLRAFGQAQIGGLEIASVGERGETRYGLRLDRRQIRLEW
;
A
#
# COMPACT_ATOMS: atom_id res chain seq x y z
N MET A 1 26.30 14.70 -8.16
CA MET A 1 25.08 13.86 -8.04
C MET A 1 24.32 14.36 -6.81
N LYS A 2 23.04 14.70 -6.96
CA LYS A 2 22.21 15.18 -5.82
C LYS A 2 21.65 14.00 -5.03
N ASN A 3 21.63 14.10 -3.71
CA ASN A 3 21.09 13.05 -2.84
C ASN A 3 19.73 13.51 -2.30
N ILE A 4 18.68 12.74 -2.60
CA ILE A 4 17.33 12.95 -2.10
C ILE A 4 17.08 11.96 -0.97
N LEU A 5 16.68 12.45 0.20
CA LEU A 5 16.16 11.62 1.28
C LEU A 5 14.64 11.53 1.15
N LEU A 6 14.12 10.37 0.75
CA LEU A 6 12.68 10.10 0.72
C LEU A 6 12.33 9.31 1.98
N ALA A 7 11.63 9.94 2.92
CA ALA A 7 11.31 9.38 4.22
C ALA A 7 9.83 9.07 4.38
N VAL A 8 9.52 8.06 5.19
CA VAL A 8 8.21 7.94 5.84
C VAL A 8 8.33 8.43 7.28
N SER A 9 7.33 9.19 7.76
CA SER A 9 7.31 9.70 9.13
C SER A 9 5.95 9.48 9.78
N GLY A 10 6.00 9.08 11.06
CA GLY A 10 4.84 8.98 11.93
C GLY A 10 4.78 10.13 12.92
N LEU A 11 4.43 9.78 14.17
CA LEU A 11 4.32 10.74 15.28
C LEU A 11 5.67 11.18 15.87
N SER A 12 6.75 10.50 15.48
CA SER A 12 8.12 10.79 15.92
C SER A 12 8.97 11.31 14.76
N PRO A 13 8.84 12.59 14.37
CA PRO A 13 9.63 13.20 13.29
C PRO A 13 11.14 13.28 13.58
N GLN A 14 11.57 13.04 14.82
CA GLN A 14 12.98 12.99 15.26
C GLN A 14 13.83 12.09 14.36
N VAL A 15 13.27 10.98 13.87
CA VAL A 15 13.96 10.02 13.01
C VAL A 15 14.55 10.65 11.75
N ILE A 16 13.98 11.78 11.30
CA ILE A 16 14.52 12.54 10.16
C ILE A 16 15.81 13.26 10.57
N THR A 17 15.80 14.00 11.68
CA THR A 17 17.00 14.73 12.15
C THR A 17 18.10 13.76 12.56
N GLU A 18 17.76 12.63 13.17
CA GLU A 18 18.69 11.56 13.53
C GLU A 18 19.37 10.99 12.27
N ALA A 19 18.59 10.69 11.22
CA ALA A 19 19.13 10.17 9.97
C ALA A 19 20.00 11.20 9.23
N ILE A 20 19.56 12.47 9.15
CA ILE A 20 20.36 13.53 8.54
C ILE A 20 21.65 13.75 9.33
N TYR A 21 21.58 13.79 10.66
CA TYR A 21 22.76 13.90 11.53
C TYR A 21 23.79 12.81 11.24
N ALA A 22 23.35 11.55 11.15
CA ALA A 22 24.24 10.42 10.87
C ALA A 22 24.83 10.50 9.45
N LEU A 23 24.02 10.85 8.45
CA LEU A 23 24.48 11.05 7.07
C LEU A 23 25.53 12.16 6.97
N LEU A 24 25.31 13.29 7.63
CA LEU A 24 26.28 14.40 7.64
C LEU A 24 27.57 14.02 8.37
N HIS A 25 27.51 13.24 9.45
CA HIS A 25 28.70 12.67 10.11
C HIS A 25 29.51 11.75 9.22
N GLU A 26 28.86 10.98 8.35
CA GLU A 26 29.52 10.15 7.33
C GLU A 26 30.05 10.97 6.14
N GLY A 27 29.90 12.31 6.13
CA GLY A 27 30.29 13.16 5.01
C GLY A 27 29.38 13.02 3.79
N ARG A 28 28.13 12.57 3.99
CA ARG A 28 27.15 12.30 2.94
C ARG A 28 26.05 13.38 2.94
N PRO A 29 26.19 14.45 2.14
CA PRO A 29 25.23 15.56 2.16
C PRO A 29 23.87 15.13 1.62
N VAL A 30 22.81 15.55 2.31
CA VAL A 30 21.41 15.47 1.84
C VAL A 30 21.07 16.80 1.18
N HIS A 31 20.57 16.76 -0.05
CA HIS A 31 20.29 17.97 -0.84
C HIS A 31 18.81 18.29 -0.93
N ALA A 32 17.94 17.29 -0.79
CA ALA A 32 16.49 17.47 -0.71
C ALA A 32 15.88 16.42 0.22
N LEU A 33 14.85 16.81 0.96
CA LEU A 33 14.07 15.91 1.81
C LEU A 33 12.62 15.88 1.30
N HIS A 34 12.04 14.69 1.19
CA HIS A 34 10.62 14.51 0.95
C HIS A 34 10.06 13.54 1.98
N VAL A 35 8.91 13.86 2.57
CA VAL A 35 8.35 13.06 3.67
C VAL A 35 6.94 12.61 3.34
N ILE A 36 6.69 11.31 3.36
CA ILE A 36 5.36 10.72 3.23
C ILE A 36 4.79 10.51 4.64
N THR A 37 3.58 11.02 4.90
CA THR A 37 2.99 11.01 6.25
C THR A 37 1.46 11.04 6.21
N THR A 38 0.83 10.71 7.34
CA THR A 38 -0.58 11.03 7.62
C THR A 38 -0.73 12.47 8.11
N ARG A 39 -1.96 12.94 8.28
CA ARG A 39 -2.29 14.26 8.81
C ARG A 39 -1.65 14.51 10.18
N SER A 40 -1.81 13.60 11.13
CA SER A 40 -1.25 13.78 12.47
C SER A 40 0.28 13.84 12.43
N GLY A 41 0.93 13.06 11.54
CA GLY A 41 2.38 13.16 11.35
C GLY A 41 2.83 14.45 10.66
N LYS A 42 2.04 15.00 9.72
CA LYS A 42 2.27 16.33 9.12
C LYS A 42 2.25 17.41 10.21
N GLU A 43 1.27 17.39 11.10
CA GLU A 43 1.18 18.34 12.21
C GLU A 43 2.41 18.27 13.12
N ARG A 44 2.90 17.05 13.41
CA ARG A 44 4.15 16.84 14.17
C ARG A 44 5.40 17.34 13.45
N LEU A 45 5.50 17.13 12.14
CA LEU A 45 6.60 17.63 11.32
C LEU A 45 6.62 19.16 11.33
N LEU A 46 5.47 19.80 11.11
CA LEU A 46 5.36 21.27 11.10
C LEU A 46 5.67 21.85 12.48
N ALA A 47 5.08 21.33 13.55
CA ALA A 47 5.32 21.81 14.91
C ALA A 47 6.72 21.50 15.45
N GLY A 48 7.45 20.55 14.84
CA GLY A 48 8.73 20.10 15.35
C GLY A 48 9.94 20.56 14.52
N LEU A 49 9.84 20.51 13.20
CA LEU A 49 10.94 20.90 12.29
C LEU A 49 10.83 22.35 11.83
N PHE A 50 9.62 22.91 11.74
CA PHE A 50 9.35 24.25 11.22
C PHE A 50 8.90 25.23 12.32
N ASP A 51 9.10 24.89 13.59
CA ASP A 51 8.82 25.80 14.70
C ASP A 51 9.75 27.01 14.63
N PRO A 52 9.22 28.24 14.43
CA PRO A 52 10.05 29.45 14.38
C PRO A 52 10.82 29.70 15.68
N ASP A 53 10.28 29.25 16.82
CA ASP A 53 10.90 29.42 18.13
C ASP A 53 11.97 28.35 18.40
N CYS A 54 11.93 27.24 17.66
CA CYS A 54 12.87 26.13 17.77
C CYS A 54 13.20 25.55 16.39
N PRO A 55 14.05 26.22 15.58
CA PRO A 55 14.35 25.79 14.22
C PRO A 55 15.34 24.61 14.21
N ARG A 56 14.85 23.42 14.60
CA ARG A 56 15.68 22.23 14.85
C ARG A 56 16.48 21.80 13.63
N LEU A 57 15.87 21.88 12.45
CA LEU A 57 16.54 21.51 11.21
C LEU A 57 17.66 22.49 10.85
N ASP A 58 17.41 23.80 10.97
CA ASP A 58 18.45 24.81 10.73
C ASP A 58 19.58 24.71 11.76
N SER A 59 19.24 24.38 13.00
CA SER A 59 20.21 24.14 14.07
C SER A 59 21.10 22.95 13.75
N LEU A 60 20.50 21.85 13.28
CA LEU A 60 21.24 20.68 12.79
C LEU A 60 22.17 21.07 11.64
N LEU A 61 21.68 21.77 10.62
CA LEU A 61 22.51 22.17 9.47
C LEU A 61 23.66 23.11 9.90
N GLY A 62 23.37 24.06 10.80
CA GLY A 62 24.34 25.00 11.35
C GLY A 62 25.45 24.32 12.14
N ASP A 63 25.16 23.24 12.87
CA ASP A 63 26.16 22.44 13.59
C ASP A 63 27.21 21.82 12.66
N PHE A 64 26.86 21.58 11.39
CA PHE A 64 27.79 21.13 10.34
C PHE A 64 28.29 22.26 9.43
N GLY A 65 28.02 23.53 9.77
CA GLY A 65 28.44 24.70 8.99
C GLY A 65 27.71 24.84 7.65
N LEU A 66 26.53 24.24 7.49
CA LEU A 66 25.70 24.35 6.30
C LEU A 66 24.73 25.54 6.44
N GLY A 67 24.61 26.34 5.39
CA GLY A 67 23.71 27.49 5.36
C GLY A 67 22.27 27.13 5.00
N ASN A 68 21.36 28.09 5.23
CA ASN A 68 19.96 28.00 4.83
C ASN A 68 19.88 27.80 3.31
N GLY A 69 19.31 26.68 2.86
CA GLY A 69 19.26 26.28 1.46
C GLY A 69 20.24 25.17 1.04
N ALA A 70 21.09 24.70 1.96
CA ALA A 70 21.89 23.48 1.72
C ALA A 70 21.01 22.22 1.57
N LEU A 71 19.83 22.25 2.20
CA LEU A 71 18.79 21.24 2.11
C LEU A 71 17.50 21.88 1.55
N ASP A 72 17.02 21.36 0.43
CA ASP A 72 15.71 21.71 -0.14
C ASP A 72 14.61 20.99 0.63
N PHE A 73 13.98 21.70 1.56
CA PHE A 73 12.86 21.19 2.34
C PHE A 73 11.96 22.31 2.84
N ASP A 74 10.69 22.24 2.43
CA ASP A 74 9.63 23.13 2.91
C ASP A 74 8.32 22.34 3.09
N ALA A 75 7.24 23.00 3.49
CA ALA A 75 5.95 22.35 3.70
C ALA A 75 5.39 21.66 2.43
N SER A 76 5.77 22.07 1.22
CA SER A 76 5.36 21.43 -0.03
C SER A 76 6.04 20.07 -0.26
N HIS A 77 7.13 19.80 0.46
CA HIS A 77 7.84 18.52 0.44
C HIS A 77 7.23 17.48 1.38
N ILE A 78 6.21 17.86 2.16
CA ILE A 78 5.44 16.96 3.02
C ILE A 78 4.25 16.40 2.23
N HIS A 79 4.38 15.15 1.80
CA HIS A 79 3.39 14.40 1.05
C HIS A 79 2.39 13.75 2.01
N THR A 80 1.36 14.51 2.37
CA THR A 80 0.27 14.00 3.21
C THR A 80 -0.66 13.09 2.41
N LEU A 81 -0.89 11.87 2.90
CA LEU A 81 -1.80 10.91 2.28
C LEU A 81 -3.24 11.46 2.26
N ARG A 82 -3.92 11.29 1.13
CA ARG A 82 -5.29 11.77 0.92
C ARG A 82 -6.15 10.69 0.29
N ASN A 83 -7.40 10.60 0.71
CA ASN A 83 -8.39 9.75 0.05
C ASN A 83 -8.88 10.34 -1.28
N ALA A 84 -9.74 9.59 -1.98
CA ALA A 84 -10.33 10.02 -3.25
C ALA A 84 -11.13 11.33 -3.19
N ALA A 85 -11.61 11.74 -2.00
CA ALA A 85 -12.29 13.01 -1.77
C ALA A 85 -11.31 14.17 -1.47
N GLY A 86 -10.00 13.92 -1.49
CA GLY A 86 -8.95 14.91 -1.19
C GLY A 86 -8.73 15.17 0.31
N VAL A 87 -9.42 14.43 1.19
CA VAL A 87 -9.31 14.56 2.64
C VAL A 87 -8.05 13.86 3.12
N GLU A 88 -7.25 14.54 3.94
CA GLU A 88 -6.04 13.98 4.54
C GLU A 88 -6.40 12.81 5.48
N LEU A 89 -5.66 11.72 5.37
CA LEU A 89 -5.86 10.56 6.26
C LEU A 89 -5.32 10.89 7.64
N GLU A 90 -6.14 10.67 8.69
CA GLU A 90 -5.69 10.83 10.08
C GLU A 90 -4.64 9.76 10.43
N ASP A 91 -4.92 8.51 10.06
CA ASP A 91 -4.08 7.35 10.30
C ASP A 91 -4.26 6.30 9.19
N ILE A 92 -3.41 5.27 9.13
CA ILE A 92 -3.49 4.16 8.16
C ILE A 92 -4.02 2.92 8.89
N VAL A 93 -5.33 2.68 8.79
CA VAL A 93 -6.01 1.61 9.56
C VAL A 93 -6.81 0.65 8.69
N THR A 94 -7.18 1.05 7.48
CA THR A 94 -7.93 0.22 6.53
C THR A 94 -7.05 -0.28 5.37
N PRO A 95 -7.46 -1.35 4.67
CA PRO A 95 -6.82 -1.76 3.43
C PRO A 95 -6.76 -0.64 2.38
N GLU A 96 -7.82 0.17 2.29
CA GLU A 96 -7.90 1.33 1.41
C GLU A 96 -6.84 2.39 1.75
N ASP A 97 -6.64 2.68 3.04
CA ASP A 97 -5.57 3.60 3.47
C ASP A 97 -4.18 3.07 3.08
N ASN A 98 -3.98 1.76 3.20
CA ASN A 98 -2.73 1.11 2.83
C ASN A 98 -2.48 1.16 1.31
N GLU A 99 -3.53 1.01 0.50
CA GLU A 99 -3.45 1.19 -0.95
C GLU A 99 -3.03 2.62 -1.33
N ILE A 100 -3.60 3.64 -0.68
CA ILE A 100 -3.22 5.04 -0.85
C ILE A 100 -1.75 5.27 -0.46
N LEU A 101 -1.32 4.72 0.66
CA LEU A 101 0.08 4.77 1.10
C LEU A 101 1.01 4.14 0.05
N LEU A 102 0.68 2.92 -0.40
CA LEU A 102 1.50 2.21 -1.37
C LEU A 102 1.62 2.98 -2.68
N GLN A 103 0.50 3.51 -3.19
CA GLN A 103 0.50 4.38 -4.37
C GLN A 103 1.43 5.58 -4.18
N ALA A 104 1.33 6.29 -3.06
CA ALA A 104 2.18 7.47 -2.80
C ALA A 104 3.68 7.11 -2.79
N CYS A 105 4.05 5.99 -2.15
CA CYS A 105 5.41 5.48 -2.14
C CYS A 105 5.90 5.14 -3.55
N LEU A 106 5.11 4.43 -4.36
CA LEU A 106 5.44 4.07 -5.73
C LEU A 106 5.57 5.30 -6.63
N ASP A 107 4.66 6.27 -6.51
CA ASP A 107 4.66 7.48 -7.32
C ASP A 107 5.89 8.33 -7.07
N LEU A 108 6.27 8.51 -5.81
CA LEU A 108 7.43 9.32 -5.44
C LEU A 108 8.73 8.59 -5.77
N ALA A 109 8.79 7.26 -5.55
CA ALA A 109 9.94 6.45 -5.95
C ALA A 109 10.15 6.50 -7.48
N CYS A 110 9.09 6.29 -8.28
CA CYS A 110 9.13 6.40 -9.73
C CYS A 110 9.64 7.79 -10.17
N ARG A 111 9.04 8.86 -9.63
CA ARG A 111 9.42 10.25 -9.95
C ARG A 111 10.88 10.57 -9.63
N PHE A 112 11.35 10.23 -8.43
CA PHE A 112 12.70 10.62 -7.99
C PHE A 112 13.81 9.73 -8.55
N THR A 113 13.50 8.47 -8.85
CA THR A 113 14.45 7.55 -9.50
C THR A 113 14.49 7.71 -11.02
N GLY A 114 13.58 8.47 -11.62
CA GLY A 114 13.52 8.70 -13.06
C GLY A 114 14.65 9.58 -13.64
N ARG A 115 15.52 10.15 -12.79
CA ARG A 115 16.66 10.98 -13.24
C ARG A 115 17.99 10.47 -12.71
N ASP A 116 18.93 10.23 -13.60
CA ASP A 116 20.25 9.65 -13.26
C ASP A 116 21.22 10.63 -12.59
N ASP A 117 20.90 11.93 -12.58
CA ASP A 117 21.70 12.96 -11.89
C ASP A 117 21.54 12.95 -10.36
N ARG A 118 20.71 12.03 -9.84
CA ARG A 118 20.31 11.94 -8.43
C ARG A 118 20.44 10.53 -7.89
N ALA A 119 20.74 10.41 -6.60
CA ALA A 119 20.54 9.20 -5.82
C ALA A 119 19.36 9.42 -4.85
N VAL A 120 18.55 8.39 -4.66
CA VAL A 120 17.43 8.36 -3.72
C VAL A 120 17.80 7.47 -2.54
N TRP A 121 17.71 8.03 -1.34
CA TRP A 121 17.89 7.33 -0.09
C TRP A 121 16.53 7.20 0.59
N PHE A 122 16.04 5.98 0.66
CA PHE A 122 14.73 5.64 1.24
C PHE A 122 14.87 5.45 2.74
N LEU A 123 14.42 6.40 3.55
CA LEU A 123 14.47 6.33 5.01
C LEU A 123 13.22 5.62 5.55
N VAL A 124 13.40 4.40 6.06
CA VAL A 124 12.35 3.50 6.53
C VAL A 124 12.28 3.40 8.05
N ALA A 125 12.44 4.53 8.74
CA ALA A 125 12.67 4.58 10.19
C ALA A 125 11.50 5.16 11.01
N GLY A 126 10.30 5.34 10.44
CA GLY A 126 9.19 5.95 11.16
C GLY A 126 7.81 5.63 10.62
N GLY A 127 6.78 5.86 11.44
CA GLY A 127 5.38 5.61 11.07
C GLY A 127 4.85 4.25 11.49
N ARG A 128 3.66 3.90 11.00
CA ARG A 128 3.17 2.53 11.10
C ARG A 128 4.11 1.60 10.34
N LYS A 129 4.30 0.38 10.82
CA LYS A 129 5.14 -0.65 10.18
C LYS A 129 4.84 -0.81 8.68
N THR A 130 3.57 -0.67 8.31
CA THR A 130 3.10 -0.69 6.92
C THR A 130 3.74 0.39 6.04
N MET A 131 4.04 1.59 6.57
CA MET A 131 4.74 2.66 5.86
C MET A 131 6.14 2.24 5.44
N THR A 132 6.91 1.69 6.38
CA THR A 132 8.24 1.12 6.11
C THR A 132 8.17 0.00 5.08
N SER A 133 7.19 -0.92 5.20
CA SER A 133 7.01 -1.99 4.21
C SER A 133 6.70 -1.47 2.81
N CYS A 134 5.79 -0.50 2.67
CA CYS A 134 5.43 0.08 1.38
C CYS A 134 6.58 0.85 0.73
N LEU A 135 7.32 1.64 1.51
CA LEU A 135 8.47 2.39 0.97
C LEU A 135 9.61 1.43 0.56
N THR A 136 9.82 0.36 1.32
CA THR A 136 10.78 -0.71 0.97
C THR A 136 10.40 -1.39 -0.33
N LEU A 137 9.12 -1.74 -0.52
CA LEU A 137 8.62 -2.32 -1.77
C LEU A 137 8.82 -1.36 -2.95
N ALA A 138 8.53 -0.07 -2.77
CA ALA A 138 8.77 0.95 -3.80
C ALA A 138 10.26 1.07 -4.16
N ALA A 139 11.16 0.98 -3.17
CA ALA A 139 12.60 0.95 -3.39
C ALA A 139 13.05 -0.32 -4.13
N GLN A 140 12.47 -1.49 -3.86
CA GLN A 140 12.76 -2.72 -4.60
C GLN A 140 12.30 -2.66 -6.05
N LEU A 141 11.16 -2.02 -6.32
CA LEU A 141 10.62 -1.88 -7.68
C LEU A 141 11.38 -0.83 -8.50
N TYR A 142 11.69 0.32 -7.93
CA TYR A 142 12.24 1.46 -8.67
C TYR A 142 13.70 1.80 -8.34
N GLY A 143 14.26 1.30 -7.25
CA GLY A 143 15.62 1.63 -6.82
C GLY A 143 16.68 1.20 -7.84
N ARG A 144 17.73 2.00 -7.96
CA ARG A 144 18.87 1.83 -8.87
C ARG A 144 20.16 1.54 -8.09
N PRO A 145 21.28 1.19 -8.74
CA PRO A 145 22.53 0.86 -8.05
C PRO A 145 23.08 1.96 -7.11
N GLN A 146 22.78 3.23 -7.37
CA GLN A 146 23.18 4.36 -6.52
C GLN A 146 22.22 4.65 -5.35
N ASP A 147 21.01 4.08 -5.39
CA ASP A 147 19.97 4.31 -4.39
C ASP A 147 20.19 3.41 -3.16
N ARG A 148 19.67 3.79 -1.98
CA ARG A 148 19.90 3.07 -0.71
C ARG A 148 18.63 3.01 0.11
N ILE A 149 18.39 1.90 0.81
CA ILE A 149 17.42 1.86 1.91
C ILE A 149 18.18 2.09 3.21
N LEU A 150 17.71 3.04 4.01
CA LEU A 150 18.35 3.47 5.24
C LEU A 150 17.38 3.31 6.42
N HIS A 151 17.88 2.85 7.56
CA HIS A 151 17.18 2.86 8.83
C HIS A 151 18.08 3.47 9.88
N VAL A 152 17.59 4.48 10.60
CA VAL A 152 18.33 5.05 11.73
C VAL A 152 17.90 4.38 13.03
N LEU A 153 18.85 4.09 13.90
CA LEU A 153 18.63 3.64 15.27
C LEU A 153 19.29 4.63 16.22
N VAL A 154 18.64 4.86 17.35
CA VAL A 154 19.20 5.64 18.46
C VAL A 154 19.30 4.74 19.68
N SER A 155 20.27 5.01 20.56
CA SER A 155 20.37 4.30 21.83
C SER A 155 19.01 4.28 22.58
N PRO A 156 18.57 3.12 23.09
CA PRO A 156 17.17 2.88 23.51
C PRO A 156 16.61 3.90 24.50
N GLU A 157 17.45 4.48 25.35
CA GLU A 157 17.04 5.48 26.32
C GLU A 157 16.58 6.82 25.71
N PHE A 158 16.96 7.11 24.46
CA PHE A 158 16.58 8.33 23.73
C PHE A 158 15.47 8.11 22.69
N GLU A 159 15.22 6.88 22.22
CA GLU A 159 14.30 6.55 21.11
C GLU A 159 12.87 7.10 21.28
N ASN A 160 12.39 7.20 22.52
CA ASN A 160 11.06 7.71 22.84
C ASN A 160 11.09 9.03 23.61
N CYS A 161 12.21 9.75 23.58
CA CYS A 161 12.35 11.04 24.24
C CYS A 161 11.84 12.16 23.31
N PRO A 162 10.72 12.85 23.61
CA PRO A 162 10.19 13.90 22.73
C PRO A 162 11.13 15.10 22.58
N ASP A 163 11.98 15.32 23.58
CA ASP A 163 12.90 16.45 23.67
C ASP A 163 14.24 16.18 22.94
N PHE A 164 14.54 14.92 22.61
CA PHE A 164 15.74 14.53 21.87
C PHE A 164 15.46 14.48 20.36
N TRP A 165 16.32 15.09 19.54
CA TRP A 165 16.15 15.14 18.07
C TRP A 165 17.42 14.76 17.31
N PHE A 166 18.56 15.17 17.86
CA PHE A 166 19.91 14.78 17.46
C PHE A 166 20.83 15.23 18.60
N PRO A 167 22.08 14.77 18.67
CA PRO A 167 23.06 15.28 19.62
C PRO A 167 23.69 16.57 19.07
N PRO A 168 23.32 17.76 19.60
CA PRO A 168 23.89 19.03 19.13
C PRO A 168 25.37 19.15 19.46
N ARG A 169 26.07 20.03 18.73
CA ARG A 169 27.50 20.33 18.93
C ARG A 169 27.82 20.78 20.35
N THR A 170 26.94 21.59 20.95
CA THR A 170 26.98 21.92 22.37
C THR A 170 26.02 20.98 23.10
N PRO A 171 26.50 20.01 23.89
CA PRO A 171 25.63 19.04 24.55
C PRO A 171 24.60 19.72 25.45
N ALA A 172 23.37 19.19 25.44
CA ALA A 172 22.27 19.66 26.26
C ALA A 172 21.76 18.53 27.15
N ALA A 173 21.26 18.85 28.34
CA ALA A 173 20.60 17.88 29.21
C ALA A 173 19.16 17.66 28.74
N VAL A 174 18.77 16.41 28.54
CA VAL A 174 17.39 16.01 28.21
C VAL A 174 16.80 15.14 29.31
N ARG A 175 15.47 15.21 29.47
CA ARG A 175 14.75 14.42 30.46
C ARG A 175 14.35 13.07 29.86
N LEU A 176 14.98 12.01 30.36
CA LEU A 176 14.73 10.63 29.98
C LEU A 176 13.91 9.90 31.04
N ARG A 177 13.49 8.67 30.75
CA ARG A 177 12.79 7.78 31.69
C ARG A 177 13.55 6.47 31.81
N ASP A 178 13.75 5.99 33.04
CA ASP A 178 14.34 4.67 33.29
C ASP A 178 13.34 3.54 32.98
N SER A 179 13.77 2.27 33.11
CA SER A 179 12.91 1.10 32.90
C SER A 179 11.72 1.01 33.85
N LYS A 180 11.71 1.78 34.94
CA LYS A 180 10.61 1.92 35.91
C LYS A 180 9.78 3.19 35.67
N GLY A 181 10.02 3.90 34.57
CA GLY A 181 9.33 5.14 34.18
C GLY A 181 9.73 6.39 34.96
N ARG A 182 10.76 6.31 35.83
CA ARG A 182 11.22 7.43 36.65
C ARG A 182 12.04 8.41 35.81
N PRO A 183 11.80 9.72 35.94
CA PRO A 183 12.53 10.71 35.16
C PRO A 183 13.98 10.83 35.66
N TYR A 184 14.92 10.97 34.74
CA TYR A 184 16.31 11.34 35.04
C TYR A 184 16.87 12.24 33.93
N LEU A 185 17.96 12.96 34.21
CA LEU A 185 18.63 13.81 33.23
C LEU A 185 19.85 13.09 32.66
N LYS A 186 20.03 13.20 31.34
CA LYS A 186 21.23 12.72 30.64
C LYS A 186 21.60 13.72 29.56
N GLU A 187 22.89 13.89 29.33
CA GLU A 187 23.36 14.77 28.27
C GLU A 187 23.26 14.09 26.90
N THR A 188 22.94 14.89 25.88
CA THR A 188 22.79 14.44 24.49
C THR A 188 24.07 13.83 23.90
N ARG A 189 25.26 14.20 24.41
CA ARG A 189 26.54 13.62 23.95
C ARG A 189 26.68 12.11 24.16
N TYR A 190 25.83 11.52 25.00
CA TYR A 190 25.79 10.08 25.24
C TYR A 190 24.78 9.35 24.34
N ALA A 191 24.09 10.06 23.45
CA ALA A 191 23.24 9.42 22.46
C ALA A 191 24.11 8.84 21.35
N GLU A 192 23.89 7.56 21.05
CA GLU A 192 24.51 6.88 19.92
C GLU A 192 23.50 6.79 18.80
N ILE A 193 23.83 7.34 17.63
CA ILE A 193 23.00 7.26 16.44
C ILE A 193 23.71 6.37 15.42
N GLN A 194 23.04 5.32 14.96
CA GLN A 194 23.55 4.38 13.96
C GLN A 194 22.68 4.44 12.71
N LEU A 195 23.32 4.63 11.55
CA LEU A 195 22.65 4.55 10.26
C LEU A 195 22.92 3.19 9.62
N ILE A 196 21.88 2.39 9.50
CA ILE A 196 21.94 1.06 8.89
C ILE A 196 21.53 1.18 7.42
N THR A 197 22.38 0.70 6.53
CA THR A 197 22.02 0.48 5.13
C THR A 197 21.41 -0.91 4.99
N ILE A 198 20.14 -0.99 4.65
CA ILE A 198 19.45 -2.26 4.42
C ILE A 198 19.74 -2.71 2.97
N PRO A 199 20.35 -3.90 2.76
CA PRO A 199 20.53 -4.43 1.41
C PRO A 199 19.17 -4.74 0.80
N PHE A 200 19.00 -4.44 -0.48
CA PHE A 200 17.79 -4.76 -1.22
C PHE A 200 18.12 -5.26 -2.63
N VAL A 201 17.23 -6.07 -3.18
CA VAL A 201 17.29 -6.52 -4.57
C VAL A 201 16.38 -5.62 -5.39
N SER A 202 16.95 -4.97 -6.40
CA SER A 202 16.17 -4.19 -7.36
C SER A 202 15.63 -5.09 -8.46
N VAL A 203 14.31 -5.10 -8.63
CA VAL A 203 13.63 -5.73 -9.76
C VAL A 203 13.31 -4.73 -10.88
N ARG A 204 13.84 -3.50 -10.81
CA ARG A 204 13.60 -2.43 -11.79
C ARG A 204 13.83 -2.87 -13.24
N HIS A 205 14.84 -3.71 -13.46
CA HIS A 205 15.19 -4.24 -14.79
C HIS A 205 14.14 -5.18 -15.38
N LEU A 206 13.18 -5.65 -14.59
CA LEU A 206 12.05 -6.47 -15.05
C LEU A 206 10.85 -5.60 -15.50
N LEU A 207 10.86 -4.30 -15.17
CA LEU A 207 9.81 -3.37 -15.57
C LEU A 207 10.06 -2.84 -16.98
N ALA A 208 9.00 -2.76 -17.78
CA ALA A 208 9.04 -2.10 -19.08
C ALA A 208 9.34 -0.60 -18.93
N GLU A 209 9.98 0.01 -19.94
CA GLU A 209 10.41 1.40 -19.88
C GLU A 209 9.26 2.39 -19.63
N ASP A 210 8.07 2.14 -20.17
CA ASP A 210 6.91 3.01 -19.99
C ASP A 210 6.44 3.06 -18.52
N LEU A 211 6.64 1.97 -17.77
CA LEU A 211 6.35 1.87 -16.33
C LEU A 211 7.38 2.62 -15.47
N LEU A 212 8.56 2.90 -16.02
CA LEU A 212 9.61 3.68 -15.34
C LEU A 212 9.46 5.19 -15.58
N CYS A 213 8.75 5.58 -16.64
CA CYS A 213 8.55 6.98 -17.00
C CYS A 213 7.38 7.64 -16.28
N GLN A 214 6.34 6.87 -15.94
CA GLN A 214 5.12 7.38 -15.31
C GLN A 214 4.65 6.46 -14.18
N PRO A 215 4.15 7.03 -13.08
CA PRO A 215 3.56 6.21 -12.04
C PRO A 215 2.33 5.45 -12.54
N ARG A 216 2.15 4.24 -11.99
CA ARG A 216 1.03 3.34 -12.30
C ARG A 216 0.32 2.92 -11.02
N GLN A 217 -0.91 2.43 -11.15
CA GLN A 217 -1.61 1.83 -10.02
C GLN A 217 -0.84 0.59 -9.53
N PRO A 218 -0.83 0.30 -8.20
CA PRO A 218 0.00 -0.78 -7.67
C PRO A 218 -0.32 -2.13 -8.32
N ALA A 219 -1.60 -2.43 -8.53
CA ALA A 219 -2.04 -3.68 -9.16
C ALA A 219 -1.57 -3.82 -10.61
N ASP A 220 -1.66 -2.75 -11.41
CA ASP A 220 -1.20 -2.77 -12.81
C ASP A 220 0.33 -2.99 -12.85
N LEU A 221 1.07 -2.36 -11.94
CA LEU A 221 2.52 -2.54 -11.82
C LEU A 221 2.88 -3.97 -11.41
N MET A 222 2.21 -4.53 -10.40
CA MET A 222 2.45 -5.92 -9.98
C MET A 222 2.12 -6.93 -11.08
N GLN A 223 1.01 -6.74 -11.80
CA GLN A 223 0.66 -7.59 -12.94
C GLN A 223 1.70 -7.55 -14.05
N SER A 224 2.31 -6.39 -14.32
CA SER A 224 3.33 -6.28 -15.36
C SER A 224 4.56 -7.16 -15.12
N LEU A 225 4.84 -7.54 -13.87
CA LEU A 225 5.95 -8.41 -13.50
C LEU A 225 5.63 -9.90 -13.69
N ILE A 226 4.36 -10.25 -13.85
CA ILE A 226 3.95 -11.63 -14.03
C ILE A 226 3.99 -11.98 -15.52
N ARG A 227 4.88 -12.91 -15.90
CA ARG A 227 5.10 -13.31 -17.29
C ARG A 227 4.09 -14.34 -17.79
N ASP A 228 3.49 -14.02 -18.95
CA ASP A 228 2.84 -14.86 -19.96
C ASP A 228 2.60 -16.35 -19.66
N ALA A 229 1.64 -16.62 -18.78
CA ALA A 229 0.84 -17.83 -18.84
C ALA A 229 -0.63 -17.41 -19.02
N PRO A 230 -1.46 -18.15 -19.78
CA PRO A 230 -2.89 -17.88 -19.83
C PRO A 230 -3.43 -17.93 -18.39
N GLY A 231 -3.91 -16.79 -17.91
CA GLY A 231 -4.24 -16.64 -16.50
C GLY A 231 -5.30 -17.64 -16.08
N MET A 232 -4.94 -18.48 -15.11
CA MET A 232 -5.86 -19.37 -14.43
C MET A 232 -6.49 -18.60 -13.27
N LEU A 233 -7.81 -18.51 -13.28
CA LEU A 233 -8.61 -18.05 -12.16
C LEU A 233 -8.84 -19.23 -11.22
N THR A 234 -8.25 -19.17 -10.03
CA THR A 234 -8.59 -20.07 -8.93
C THR A 234 -9.47 -19.32 -7.94
N VAL A 235 -10.65 -19.86 -7.66
CA VAL A 235 -11.51 -19.40 -6.58
C VAL A 235 -11.39 -20.41 -5.46
N ASP A 236 -10.64 -20.04 -4.42
CA ASP A 236 -10.32 -20.87 -3.27
C ASP A 236 -11.30 -20.55 -2.14
N LEU A 237 -12.27 -21.44 -1.96
CA LEU A 237 -13.31 -21.29 -0.94
C LEU A 237 -12.82 -21.75 0.44
N THR A 238 -11.76 -22.56 0.47
CA THR A 238 -11.14 -23.04 1.71
C THR A 238 -10.33 -21.95 2.37
N GLU A 239 -9.59 -21.16 1.60
CA GLU A 239 -8.80 -20.03 2.14
C GLU A 239 -9.53 -18.68 2.05
N GLY A 240 -10.67 -18.61 1.36
CA GLY A 240 -11.49 -17.40 1.30
C GLY A 240 -10.96 -16.34 0.32
N LYS A 241 -10.29 -16.79 -0.75
CA LYS A 241 -9.54 -15.90 -1.65
C LYS A 241 -9.73 -16.23 -3.13
N ILE A 242 -9.35 -15.26 -3.96
CA ILE A 242 -9.27 -15.41 -5.42
C ILE A 242 -7.80 -15.29 -5.81
N ILE A 243 -7.32 -16.22 -6.64
CA ILE A 243 -5.97 -16.21 -7.19
C ILE A 243 -6.07 -16.05 -8.70
N TYR A 244 -5.34 -15.08 -9.23
CA TYR A 244 -5.22 -14.88 -10.66
C TYR A 244 -3.80 -14.42 -11.01
N ASN A 245 -3.15 -15.12 -11.94
CA ASN A 245 -1.75 -14.85 -12.32
C ASN A 245 -0.79 -14.86 -11.11
N GLY A 246 -1.03 -15.70 -10.10
CA GLY A 246 -0.19 -15.76 -8.90
C GLY A 246 -0.33 -14.56 -7.95
N MET A 247 -1.22 -13.61 -8.25
CA MET A 247 -1.68 -12.61 -7.29
C MET A 247 -2.91 -13.12 -6.57
N GLU A 248 -3.00 -12.82 -5.28
CA GLU A 248 -4.08 -13.26 -4.40
C GLU A 248 -4.90 -12.08 -3.91
N LEU A 249 -6.20 -12.29 -3.74
CA LEU A 249 -7.16 -11.35 -3.21
C LEU A 249 -8.04 -12.06 -2.18
N ASP A 250 -7.88 -11.70 -0.91
CA ASP A 250 -8.84 -12.07 0.13
C ASP A 250 -10.18 -11.39 -0.15
N MET A 251 -11.27 -12.16 -0.13
CA MET A 251 -12.59 -11.63 -0.45
C MET A 251 -13.59 -11.95 0.65
N HIS A 252 -14.39 -10.94 1.02
CA HIS A 252 -15.46 -11.11 2.00
C HIS A 252 -16.37 -12.31 1.62
N PRO A 253 -16.74 -13.20 2.56
CA PRO A 253 -17.40 -14.47 2.25
C PRO A 253 -18.64 -14.35 1.36
N ALA A 254 -19.51 -13.35 1.61
CA ALA A 254 -20.69 -13.10 0.78
C ALA A 254 -20.35 -12.76 -0.69
N ARG A 255 -19.28 -11.99 -0.91
CA ARG A 255 -18.81 -11.60 -2.25
C ARG A 255 -18.15 -12.79 -2.94
N LEU A 256 -17.35 -13.55 -2.20
CA LEU A 256 -16.71 -14.77 -2.70
C LEU A 256 -17.74 -15.82 -3.10
N ALA A 257 -18.78 -16.05 -2.29
CA ALA A 257 -19.85 -17.00 -2.62
C ALA A 257 -20.59 -16.63 -3.91
N LEU A 258 -20.95 -15.35 -4.07
CA LEU A 258 -21.59 -14.87 -5.30
C LEU A 258 -20.67 -15.04 -6.51
N TYR A 259 -19.38 -14.72 -6.36
CA TYR A 259 -18.41 -14.85 -7.43
C TYR A 259 -18.15 -16.32 -7.81
N ALA A 260 -18.01 -17.19 -6.81
CA ALA A 260 -17.84 -18.64 -6.96
C ALA A 260 -19.03 -19.30 -7.66
N PHE A 261 -20.25 -18.83 -7.40
CA PHE A 261 -21.44 -19.29 -8.10
C PHE A 261 -21.32 -19.07 -9.62
N PHE A 262 -20.93 -17.87 -10.06
CA PHE A 262 -20.73 -17.61 -11.49
C PHE A 262 -19.53 -18.37 -12.06
N ALA A 263 -18.44 -18.52 -11.29
CA ALA A 263 -17.28 -19.32 -11.66
C ALA A 263 -17.66 -20.79 -11.89
N GLY A 264 -18.39 -21.40 -10.96
CA GLY A 264 -18.86 -22.78 -11.08
C GLY A 264 -19.86 -22.97 -12.22
N ARG A 265 -20.75 -22.00 -12.45
CA ARG A 265 -21.69 -22.03 -13.57
C ARG A 265 -20.96 -22.00 -14.92
N LYS A 266 -19.91 -21.18 -15.05
CA LYS A 266 -19.07 -21.11 -16.25
C LYS A 266 -18.23 -22.38 -16.43
N GLN A 267 -17.65 -22.90 -15.35
CA GLN A 267 -16.88 -24.14 -15.34
C GLN A 267 -17.73 -25.33 -15.85
N ASN A 268 -18.98 -25.41 -15.39
CA ASN A 268 -19.96 -26.44 -15.78
C ASN A 268 -20.80 -26.08 -17.02
N CYS A 269 -20.37 -25.11 -17.84
CA CYS A 269 -21.13 -24.71 -19.03
C CYS A 269 -21.20 -25.87 -20.04
N PRO A 270 -22.40 -26.26 -20.53
CA PRO A 270 -22.59 -27.41 -21.43
C PRO A 270 -22.20 -27.14 -22.89
N GLY A 271 -21.81 -25.90 -23.23
CA GLY A 271 -21.46 -25.51 -24.60
C GLY A 271 -20.22 -26.23 -25.19
N PRO A 272 -20.00 -26.14 -26.51
CA PRO A 272 -18.89 -26.79 -27.21
C PRO A 272 -17.51 -26.34 -26.71
N ARG A 273 -16.46 -27.06 -27.14
CA ARG A 273 -15.15 -27.25 -26.47
C ARG A 273 -14.43 -26.00 -25.91
N SER A 274 -14.70 -24.78 -26.35
CA SER A 274 -14.22 -23.51 -25.76
C SER A 274 -15.39 -22.54 -25.50
N CYS A 275 -15.45 -21.97 -24.29
CA CYS A 275 -16.53 -21.06 -23.86
C CYS A 275 -16.14 -19.57 -24.02
N SER A 276 -15.14 -19.30 -24.84
CA SER A 276 -14.69 -17.96 -25.24
C SER A 276 -15.76 -17.25 -26.08
N GLY A 277 -16.33 -16.15 -25.59
CA GLY A 277 -17.34 -15.37 -26.32
C GLY A 277 -18.76 -15.97 -26.35
N CYS A 278 -19.00 -17.06 -25.61
CA CYS A 278 -20.31 -17.66 -25.42
C CYS A 278 -21.00 -17.11 -24.16
N HIS A 279 -22.30 -16.81 -24.27
CA HIS A 279 -23.13 -16.30 -23.18
C HIS A 279 -24.24 -17.27 -22.73
N ASP A 280 -24.19 -18.54 -23.14
CA ASP A 280 -25.27 -19.52 -22.89
C ASP A 280 -25.42 -19.87 -21.40
N CYS A 281 -24.33 -19.79 -20.64
CA CYS A 281 -24.36 -19.97 -19.19
C CYS A 281 -24.72 -18.70 -18.42
N PHE A 282 -25.02 -17.58 -19.10
CA PHE A 282 -25.37 -16.33 -18.44
C PHE A 282 -26.82 -16.40 -17.98
N LEU A 283 -27.07 -15.91 -16.77
CA LEU A 283 -28.37 -15.97 -16.12
C LEU A 283 -29.01 -14.60 -16.06
N ASP A 284 -30.33 -14.53 -16.20
CA ASP A 284 -31.08 -13.33 -15.85
C ASP A 284 -31.05 -13.11 -14.33
N VAL A 285 -31.37 -11.88 -13.89
CA VAL A 285 -31.28 -11.53 -12.48
C VAL A 285 -32.21 -12.36 -11.59
N THR A 286 -33.38 -12.77 -12.08
CA THR A 286 -34.34 -13.56 -11.32
C THR A 286 -33.80 -14.96 -11.03
N SER A 287 -33.17 -15.59 -12.03
CA SER A 287 -32.50 -16.88 -11.87
C SER A 287 -31.31 -16.83 -10.90
N VAL A 288 -30.61 -15.70 -10.81
CA VAL A 288 -29.51 -15.52 -9.85
C VAL A 288 -30.04 -15.40 -8.42
N ILE A 289 -31.04 -14.54 -8.19
CA ILE A 289 -31.55 -14.26 -6.84
C ILE A 289 -32.32 -15.43 -6.22
N THR A 290 -32.89 -16.31 -7.03
CA THR A 290 -33.63 -17.50 -6.55
C THR A 290 -32.75 -18.74 -6.39
N SER A 291 -31.46 -18.67 -6.74
CA SER A 291 -30.57 -19.83 -6.69
C SER A 291 -30.20 -20.20 -5.24
N PRO A 292 -30.47 -21.44 -4.79
CA PRO A 292 -30.06 -21.90 -3.46
C PRO A 292 -28.55 -22.20 -3.37
N ASP A 293 -27.88 -22.30 -4.52
CA ASP A 293 -26.46 -22.66 -4.58
C ASP A 293 -25.60 -21.59 -3.93
N ILE A 294 -25.94 -20.30 -4.09
CA ILE A 294 -25.17 -19.18 -3.53
C ILE A 294 -25.11 -19.27 -2.00
N ALA A 295 -26.25 -19.53 -1.35
CA ALA A 295 -26.32 -19.72 0.10
C ALA A 295 -25.55 -20.97 0.54
N THR A 296 -25.62 -22.04 -0.25
CA THR A 296 -24.86 -23.27 0.00
C THR A 296 -23.36 -23.04 -0.08
N MET A 297 -22.89 -22.27 -1.07
CA MET A 297 -21.47 -21.90 -1.18
C MET A 297 -21.03 -21.03 -0.01
N TYR A 298 -21.85 -20.04 0.36
CA TYR A 298 -21.56 -19.13 1.48
C TYR A 298 -21.31 -19.88 2.79
N GLY A 299 -22.16 -20.86 3.13
CA GLY A 299 -22.02 -21.66 4.36
C GLY A 299 -20.79 -22.57 4.40
N ARG A 300 -20.01 -22.68 3.31
CA ARG A 300 -18.77 -23.47 3.25
C ARG A 300 -17.51 -22.61 3.38
N ILE A 301 -17.62 -21.29 3.35
CA ILE A 301 -16.47 -20.38 3.36
C ILE A 301 -16.13 -20.01 4.82
N PRO A 302 -14.86 -20.11 5.25
CA PRO A 302 -14.46 -19.68 6.58
C PRO A 302 -14.82 -18.22 6.87
N GLY A 303 -15.28 -17.96 8.09
CA GLY A 303 -15.73 -16.61 8.48
C GLY A 303 -17.12 -16.24 7.97
N SER A 304 -17.86 -17.15 7.32
CA SER A 304 -19.29 -16.98 7.13
C SER A 304 -20.00 -17.01 8.48
N HIS A 305 -20.82 -15.99 8.78
CA HIS A 305 -21.79 -16.08 9.88
C HIS A 305 -22.83 -17.15 9.56
N LEU A 306 -23.32 -17.87 10.58
CA LEU A 306 -24.45 -18.78 10.42
C LEU A 306 -25.61 -17.99 9.79
N LEU A 307 -26.15 -18.50 8.67
CA LEU A 307 -27.24 -17.84 7.93
C LEU A 307 -28.46 -17.54 8.82
N GLU A 308 -28.64 -18.31 9.90
CA GLU A 308 -29.69 -18.16 10.91
C GLU A 308 -29.55 -16.90 11.79
N GLU A 309 -28.33 -16.36 11.92
CA GLU A 309 -28.04 -15.15 12.73
C GLU A 309 -28.09 -13.87 11.90
N MET A 310 -28.30 -13.97 10.58
CA MET A 310 -28.35 -12.84 9.68
C MET A 310 -29.79 -12.31 9.55
N SER A 311 -29.94 -10.99 9.45
CA SER A 311 -31.22 -10.37 9.04
C SER A 311 -31.75 -11.01 7.75
N ASN A 312 -33.08 -11.00 7.51
CA ASN A 312 -33.72 -11.45 6.26
C ASN A 312 -33.28 -10.71 4.97
N THR A 313 -32.17 -9.98 5.02
CA THR A 313 -31.54 -9.23 3.93
C THR A 313 -30.07 -9.63 3.81
N GLY A 314 -29.58 -9.83 2.59
CA GLY A 314 -28.15 -10.09 2.35
C GLY A 314 -27.89 -11.21 1.35
N ILE A 315 -26.89 -12.06 1.62
CA ILE A 315 -26.53 -13.18 0.73
C ILE A 315 -27.45 -14.40 0.89
N GLY A 316 -28.09 -14.55 2.06
CA GLY A 316 -29.09 -15.60 2.32
C GLY A 316 -30.45 -15.34 1.65
N SER A 317 -30.75 -14.09 1.31
CA SER A 317 -31.94 -13.68 0.55
C SER A 317 -31.57 -12.51 -0.35
N LEU A 318 -31.12 -12.82 -1.56
CA LEU A 318 -30.60 -11.86 -2.52
C LEU A 318 -31.75 -11.07 -3.16
N SER A 319 -31.71 -9.73 -3.05
CA SER A 319 -32.56 -8.85 -3.85
C SER A 319 -31.81 -8.35 -5.09
N LYS A 320 -32.53 -7.79 -6.07
CA LYS A 320 -31.91 -7.16 -7.25
C LYS A 320 -30.94 -6.02 -6.85
N GLU A 321 -31.31 -5.24 -5.83
CA GLU A 321 -30.48 -4.15 -5.32
C GLU A 321 -29.22 -4.68 -4.63
N ASN A 322 -29.36 -5.70 -3.78
CA ASN A 322 -28.23 -6.34 -3.10
C ASN A 322 -27.30 -7.01 -4.11
N PHE A 323 -27.83 -7.69 -5.13
CA PHE A 323 -27.05 -8.27 -6.22
C PHE A 323 -26.19 -7.22 -6.92
N ASN A 324 -26.80 -6.10 -7.34
CA ASN A 324 -26.07 -5.04 -8.03
C ASN A 324 -25.02 -4.39 -7.13
N SER A 325 -25.32 -4.23 -5.84
CA SER A 325 -24.36 -3.74 -4.84
C SER A 325 -23.17 -4.69 -4.70
N TYR A 326 -23.39 -6.00 -4.54
CA TYR A 326 -22.31 -6.98 -4.48
C TYR A 326 -21.51 -7.06 -5.78
N LYS A 327 -22.18 -7.07 -6.94
CA LYS A 327 -21.51 -7.05 -8.24
C LYS A 327 -20.58 -5.85 -8.40
N SER A 328 -21.03 -4.67 -7.99
CA SER A 328 -20.22 -3.44 -8.04
C SER A 328 -19.01 -3.54 -7.10
N LYS A 329 -19.21 -4.03 -5.86
CA LYS A 329 -18.13 -4.23 -4.89
C LYS A 329 -17.12 -5.27 -5.35
N ILE A 330 -17.57 -6.41 -5.88
CA ILE A 330 -16.71 -7.45 -6.46
C ILE A 330 -15.86 -6.85 -7.58
N ARG A 331 -16.47 -6.11 -8.52
CA ARG A 331 -15.71 -5.47 -9.59
C ARG A 331 -14.66 -4.49 -9.04
N GLY A 332 -15.00 -3.74 -7.99
CA GLY A 332 -14.06 -2.85 -7.31
C GLY A 332 -12.89 -3.60 -6.66
N ASP A 333 -13.16 -4.69 -5.95
CA ASP A 333 -12.13 -5.54 -5.33
C ASP A 333 -11.20 -6.16 -6.38
N LEU A 334 -11.78 -6.72 -7.45
CA LEU A 334 -11.02 -7.29 -8.57
C LEU A 334 -10.14 -6.22 -9.26
N LEU A 335 -10.66 -5.00 -9.44
CA LEU A 335 -9.92 -3.92 -10.11
C LEU A 335 -8.71 -3.49 -9.28
N ARG A 336 -8.91 -3.31 -7.98
CA ARG A 336 -7.85 -2.95 -7.04
C ARG A 336 -6.80 -4.04 -6.87
N ALA A 337 -7.19 -5.30 -6.99
CA ALA A 337 -6.25 -6.41 -6.85
C ALA A 337 -5.52 -6.72 -8.16
N PHE A 338 -6.24 -6.84 -9.28
CA PHE A 338 -5.72 -7.41 -10.53
C PHE A 338 -5.51 -6.40 -11.66
N GLY A 339 -5.82 -5.13 -11.43
CA GLY A 339 -5.56 -4.05 -12.40
C GLY A 339 -6.55 -4.01 -13.57
N GLN A 340 -6.56 -2.89 -14.28
CA GLN A 340 -7.60 -2.57 -15.28
C GLN A 340 -7.56 -3.51 -16.50
N ALA A 341 -6.38 -4.00 -16.87
CA ALA A 341 -6.19 -4.87 -18.04
C ALA A 341 -6.94 -6.20 -17.92
N GLN A 342 -7.08 -6.74 -16.70
CA GLN A 342 -7.65 -8.09 -16.49
C GLN A 342 -9.16 -8.08 -16.19
N ILE A 343 -9.73 -6.91 -15.88
CA ILE A 343 -11.12 -6.81 -15.42
C ILE A 343 -12.13 -7.28 -16.45
N GLY A 344 -11.87 -7.05 -17.74
CA GLY A 344 -12.78 -7.49 -18.80
C GLY A 344 -13.04 -8.99 -18.81
N GLY A 345 -12.09 -9.81 -18.35
CA GLY A 345 -12.23 -11.26 -18.21
C GLY A 345 -12.78 -11.71 -16.85
N LEU A 346 -12.39 -11.02 -15.79
CA LEU A 346 -12.68 -11.40 -14.40
C LEU A 346 -14.03 -10.87 -13.88
N GLU A 347 -14.55 -9.76 -14.40
CA GLU A 347 -15.79 -9.20 -13.88
C GLU A 347 -17.01 -10.10 -14.15
N ILE A 348 -18.02 -10.00 -13.29
CA ILE A 348 -19.37 -10.50 -13.61
C ILE A 348 -19.92 -9.58 -14.71
N ALA A 349 -19.80 -9.99 -15.97
CA ALA A 349 -20.21 -9.20 -17.12
C ALA A 349 -21.74 -9.11 -17.21
N SER A 350 -22.24 -8.02 -17.78
CA SER A 350 -23.65 -7.82 -18.12
C SER A 350 -23.81 -7.78 -19.64
N VAL A 351 -24.73 -8.56 -20.18
CA VAL A 351 -25.00 -8.67 -21.63
C VAL A 351 -26.51 -8.59 -21.88
N GLY A 352 -26.92 -7.91 -22.94
CA GLY A 352 -28.33 -7.75 -23.35
C GLY A 352 -28.91 -6.37 -23.05
N GLU A 353 -30.13 -6.13 -23.52
CA GLU A 353 -30.83 -4.86 -23.36
C GLU A 353 -31.42 -4.68 -21.95
N ARG A 354 -31.87 -3.45 -21.66
CA ARG A 354 -32.47 -3.09 -20.37
C ARG A 354 -33.80 -3.82 -20.17
N GLY A 355 -33.80 -4.82 -19.30
CA GLY A 355 -34.96 -5.69 -19.04
C GLY A 355 -34.68 -7.16 -19.32
N GLU A 356 -33.73 -7.45 -20.21
CA GLU A 356 -33.29 -8.80 -20.59
C GLU A 356 -31.80 -9.03 -20.29
N THR A 357 -31.25 -8.25 -19.36
CA THR A 357 -29.84 -8.30 -19.00
C THR A 357 -29.49 -9.62 -18.32
N ARG A 358 -28.51 -10.33 -18.87
CA ARG A 358 -27.96 -11.56 -18.34
C ARG A 358 -26.53 -11.35 -17.81
N TYR A 359 -26.16 -12.16 -16.81
CA TYR A 359 -24.93 -12.00 -16.04
C TYR A 359 -24.10 -13.29 -16.06
N GLY A 360 -22.78 -13.16 -16.16
CA GLY A 360 -21.85 -14.29 -16.16
C GLY A 360 -20.39 -13.90 -16.35
N LEU A 361 -19.48 -14.87 -16.28
CA LEU A 361 -18.04 -14.65 -16.54
C LEU A 361 -17.70 -14.85 -18.01
N ARG A 362 -16.79 -14.01 -18.53
CA ARG A 362 -16.31 -14.08 -19.91
C ARG A 362 -15.11 -15.02 -20.11
N LEU A 363 -14.36 -15.30 -19.05
CA LEU A 363 -13.23 -16.24 -19.05
C LEU A 363 -13.60 -17.61 -19.64
N ASP A 364 -12.66 -18.26 -20.35
CA ASP A 364 -12.90 -19.63 -20.81
C ASP A 364 -13.01 -20.58 -19.61
N ARG A 365 -13.90 -21.58 -19.69
CA ARG A 365 -14.11 -22.55 -18.61
C ARG A 365 -12.84 -23.31 -18.21
N ARG A 366 -11.88 -23.48 -19.15
CA ARG A 366 -10.58 -24.13 -18.91
C ARG A 366 -9.63 -23.28 -18.08
N GLN A 367 -9.94 -21.99 -17.92
CA GLN A 367 -9.17 -21.04 -17.13
C GLN A 367 -9.80 -20.82 -15.75
N ILE A 368 -10.76 -21.65 -15.34
CA ILE A 368 -11.44 -21.52 -14.06
C ILE A 368 -11.27 -22.81 -13.25
N ARG A 369 -10.77 -22.65 -12.02
CA ARG A 369 -10.63 -23.69 -11.01
C ARG A 369 -11.36 -23.25 -9.75
N LEU A 370 -12.13 -24.17 -9.17
CA LEU A 370 -12.74 -24.02 -7.86
C LEU A 370 -12.04 -24.98 -6.90
N GLU A 371 -11.62 -24.49 -5.75
CA GLU A 371 -11.04 -25.27 -4.67
C GLU A 371 -11.96 -25.21 -3.45
N TRP A 372 -12.08 -26.36 -2.76
CA TRP A 372 -13.07 -26.64 -1.72
C TRP A 372 -12.42 -27.22 -0.49
#